data_AF-A0A7C3WXY3-F1
#
_entry.id   AF-A0A7C3WXY3-F1
#
_cell.length_a   1.000
_cell.length_b   1.000
_cell.length_c   1.000
_cell.angle_alpha   90.00
_cell.angle_beta   90.00
_cell.angle_gamma   90.00
#
_symmetry.space_group_name_H-M   'P 1'
#
loop_
_entity.id
_entity.type
_entity.pdbx_description
1 polymer ?
#
loop_
_entity_poly.entity_id
_entity_poly.type
_entity_poly.pdbx_seq_one_letter_code
_entity_poly.pdbx_strand_id
1 'polypeptide(L)'
;MHRRESPSRGNGSEAANSSLKVRISKGFIDAAFGEGFLVEVWDFRRQKLVYGERYKELDRARRRLNEIKNDLDTMSLDRFRQAYLSRHAR
;
A
#
# COMPACT_ATOMS: atom_id res chain seq x y z
N MET A 1 -34.14 24.67 0.97
CA MET A 1 -33.65 23.71 1.98
C MET A 1 -32.45 22.97 1.40
N HIS A 2 -31.22 23.36 1.75
CA HIS A 2 -30.01 22.70 1.25
C HIS A 2 -29.65 21.52 2.14
N ARG A 3 -29.86 20.31 1.63
CA ARG A 3 -29.40 19.04 2.22
C ARG A 3 -27.87 19.06 2.14
N ARG A 4 -27.21 19.42 3.25
CA ARG A 4 -25.77 19.23 3.43
C ARG A 4 -25.54 17.72 3.47
N GLU A 5 -24.96 17.18 2.42
CA GLU A 5 -24.42 15.82 2.44
C GLU A 5 -23.30 15.79 3.49
N SER A 6 -23.54 15.04 4.57
CA SER A 6 -22.53 14.74 5.56
C SER A 6 -21.37 14.04 4.87
N PRO A 7 -20.12 14.52 4.95
CA PRO A 7 -19.00 13.71 4.53
C PRO A 7 -18.95 12.52 5.48
N SER A 8 -19.19 11.31 4.95
CA SER A 8 -18.94 10.06 5.64
C SER A 8 -17.48 10.03 6.10
N ARG A 9 -17.23 10.51 7.31
CA ARG A 9 -15.98 10.31 8.05
C ARG A 9 -15.95 8.82 8.41
N GLY A 10 -15.49 8.00 7.48
CA GLY A 10 -15.26 6.58 7.70
C GLY A 10 -14.18 6.40 8.77
N ASN A 11 -14.61 5.98 9.96
CA ASN A 11 -13.88 5.27 11.02
C ASN A 11 -12.34 5.32 10.97
N GLY A 12 -11.73 6.21 11.74
CA GLY A 12 -10.30 6.21 12.07
C GLY A 12 -9.81 5.02 12.90
N SER A 13 -10.54 3.90 12.88
CA SER A 13 -10.33 2.70 13.70
C SER A 13 -10.27 1.40 12.88
N GLU A 14 -10.50 1.42 11.57
CA GLU A 14 -10.41 0.20 10.76
C GLU A 14 -8.94 -0.24 10.64
N ALA A 15 -8.66 -1.52 10.95
CA ALA A 15 -7.31 -2.09 10.80
C ALA A 15 -6.90 -2.12 9.32
N ALA A 16 -5.66 -1.76 8.99
CA ALA A 16 -5.23 -1.65 7.60
C ALA A 16 -5.32 -2.99 6.84
N ASN A 17 -4.98 -4.11 7.50
CA ASN A 17 -5.04 -5.46 6.91
C ASN A 17 -6.47 -5.95 6.52
N SER A 18 -7.52 -5.25 6.95
CA SER A 18 -8.92 -5.55 6.62
C SER A 18 -9.33 -5.10 5.21
N SER A 19 -8.55 -4.21 4.60
CA SER A 19 -8.81 -3.64 3.27
C SER A 19 -7.58 -3.68 2.35
N LEU A 20 -6.37 -3.76 2.92
CA LEU A 20 -5.13 -3.76 2.19
C LEU A 20 -4.41 -5.11 2.28
N LYS A 21 -3.74 -5.50 1.20
CA LYS A 21 -2.85 -6.67 1.13
C LYS A 21 -1.55 -6.28 0.44
N VAL A 22 -0.43 -6.83 0.91
CA VAL A 22 0.89 -6.65 0.31
C VAL A 22 1.37 -7.93 -0.38
N ARG A 23 2.02 -7.81 -1.53
CA ARG A 23 2.62 -8.93 -2.28
C ARG A 23 3.92 -8.54 -2.99
N ILE A 24 4.67 -9.55 -3.43
CA ILE A 24 5.81 -9.37 -4.34
C ILE A 24 5.44 -9.94 -5.72
N SER A 25 5.64 -9.13 -6.75
CA SER A 25 5.64 -9.55 -8.14
C SER A 25 7.09 -9.72 -8.62
N LYS A 26 7.37 -10.78 -9.38
CA LYS A 26 8.68 -11.04 -10.02
C LYS A 26 8.60 -10.72 -11.52
N GLY A 27 9.75 -10.54 -12.17
CA GLY A 27 9.80 -10.30 -13.61
C GLY A 27 9.39 -8.88 -14.01
N PHE A 28 9.41 -7.94 -13.06
CA PHE A 28 9.20 -6.53 -13.38
C PHE A 28 10.43 -5.99 -14.09
N ILE A 29 10.24 -5.31 -15.22
CA ILE A 29 11.33 -4.69 -15.97
C ILE A 29 11.46 -3.22 -15.56
N ASP A 30 12.56 -2.89 -14.89
CA ASP A 30 12.96 -1.53 -14.54
C ASP A 30 14.01 -1.00 -15.52
N ALA A 31 13.90 0.28 -15.88
CA ALA A 31 14.83 0.92 -16.80
C ALA A 31 16.27 1.01 -16.27
N ALA A 32 16.47 1.03 -14.94
CA ALA A 32 17.78 1.20 -14.33
C ALA A 32 18.55 -0.11 -14.15
N PHE A 33 17.86 -1.25 -13.98
CA PHE A 33 18.52 -2.52 -13.65
C PHE A 33 17.96 -3.76 -14.37
N GLY A 34 17.05 -3.59 -15.33
CA GLY A 34 16.46 -4.72 -16.07
C GLY A 34 15.44 -5.47 -15.23
N GLU A 35 15.58 -6.78 -15.11
CA GLU A 35 14.65 -7.60 -14.32
C GLU A 35 14.79 -7.36 -12.82
N GLY A 36 13.65 -7.26 -12.12
CA GLY A 36 13.60 -7.18 -10.67
C GLY A 36 12.25 -7.53 -10.07
N PHE A 37 12.01 -6.97 -8.89
CA PHE A 37 10.91 -7.29 -8.01
C PHE A 37 10.11 -6.02 -7.71
N LEU A 38 8.79 -6.17 -7.63
CA LEU A 38 7.88 -5.09 -7.27
C LEU A 38 7.13 -5.49 -5.99
N VAL A 39 7.31 -4.72 -4.93
CA VAL A 39 6.52 -4.84 -3.70
C VAL A 39 5.30 -3.96 -3.86
N GLU A 40 4.12 -4.57 -3.83
CA GLU A 40 2.85 -3.91 -4.12
C GLU A 40 1.92 -3.99 -2.92
N VAL A 41 1.26 -2.87 -2.58
CA VAL A 41 0.11 -2.84 -1.69
C VAL A 41 -1.14 -2.57 -2.51
N TRP A 42 -2.10 -3.48 -2.38
CA TRP A 42 -3.38 -3.44 -3.07
C TRP A 42 -4.51 -3.18 -2.10
N ASP A 43 -5.41 -2.29 -2.46
CA ASP A 43 -6.77 -2.26 -1.94
C ASP A 43 -7.59 -3.32 -2.67
N PHE A 44 -7.81 -4.46 -2.01
CA PHE A 44 -8.48 -5.60 -2.64
C PHE A 44 -10.00 -5.38 -2.79
N ARG A 45 -10.60 -4.49 -1.98
CA ARG A 45 -12.02 -4.14 -2.11
C ARG A 45 -12.26 -3.32 -3.37
N ARG A 46 -11.28 -2.48 -3.74
CA ARG A 46 -11.34 -1.62 -4.94
C ARG A 46 -10.55 -2.15 -6.13
N GLN A 47 -9.91 -3.31 -5.98
CA GLN A 47 -8.99 -3.91 -6.97
C GLN A 47 -7.95 -2.89 -7.50
N LYS A 48 -7.38 -2.08 -6.60
CA LYS A 48 -6.51 -0.96 -6.96
C LYS A 48 -5.14 -1.06 -6.28
N LEU A 49 -4.07 -0.89 -7.05
CA LEU A 49 -2.73 -0.66 -6.52
C LEU A 49 -2.68 0.71 -5.83
N VAL A 50 -2.30 0.72 -4.55
CA VAL A 50 -2.20 1.97 -3.77
C VAL A 50 -0.75 2.36 -3.48
N TYR A 51 0.17 1.39 -3.41
CA TYR A 51 1.59 1.62 -3.22
C TYR A 51 2.39 0.59 -4.01
N GLY A 52 3.50 1.02 -4.63
CA GLY A 52 4.40 0.14 -5.36
C GLY A 52 5.84 0.60 -5.20
N GLU A 53 6.73 -0.32 -4.83
CA GLU A 53 8.15 -0.03 -4.66
C GLU A 53 9.00 -1.10 -5.34
N ARG A 54 9.99 -0.64 -6.11
CA ARG A 54 10.79 -1.48 -7.00
C ARG A 54 12.12 -1.84 -6.37
N TYR A 55 12.55 -3.07 -6.59
CA TYR A 55 13.76 -3.63 -6.00
C TYR A 55 14.51 -4.46 -7.03
N LYS A 56 15.83 -4.27 -7.11
CA LYS A 56 16.71 -5.13 -7.89
C LYS A 56 16.90 -6.50 -7.24
N GLU A 57 17.06 -6.53 -5.92
CA GLU A 57 17.39 -7.74 -5.16
C GLU A 57 16.17 -8.32 -4.43
N LEU A 58 15.94 -9.63 -4.57
CA LEU A 58 14.80 -10.33 -3.94
C LEU A 58 14.82 -10.20 -2.41
N ASP A 59 16.00 -10.27 -1.79
CA ASP A 59 16.09 -10.20 -0.32
C ASP A 59 15.69 -8.83 0.21
N ARG A 60 16.00 -7.75 -0.52
CA ARG A 60 15.50 -6.41 -0.17
C ARG A 60 13.99 -6.32 -0.33
N ALA A 61 13.45 -6.85 -1.43
CA ALA A 61 12.00 -6.90 -1.64
C ALA A 61 11.29 -7.68 -0.54
N ARG A 62 11.85 -8.82 -0.10
CA ARG A 62 11.31 -9.65 0.98
C ARG A 62 11.35 -8.94 2.34
N ARG A 63 12.45 -8.26 2.66
CA ARG A 63 12.54 -7.44 3.88
C ARG A 63 11.45 -6.37 3.88
N ARG A 64 11.31 -5.63 2.78
CA ARG A 64 10.27 -4.60 2.64
C ARG A 64 8.85 -5.16 2.74
N LEU A 65 8.59 -6.29 2.08
CA LEU A 65 7.30 -6.99 2.17
C LEU A 65 6.94 -7.29 3.63
N ASN A 66 7.89 -7.79 4.41
CA ASN A 66 7.67 -8.12 5.82
C ASN A 66 7.45 -6.87 6.68
N GLU A 67 8.20 -5.80 6.45
CA GLU A 67 7.97 -4.50 7.11
C GLU A 67 6.55 -4.00 6.85
N ILE A 68 6.13 -3.94 5.59
CA ILE A 68 4.80 -3.47 5.20
C ILE A 68 3.71 -4.39 5.76
N LYS A 69 3.95 -5.71 5.77
CA LYS A 69 3.01 -6.67 6.36
C LYS A 69 2.83 -6.40 7.85
N ASN A 70 3.92 -6.20 8.60
CA ASN A 70 3.86 -5.87 10.01
C ASN A 70 3.12 -4.54 10.25
N ASP A 71 3.34 -3.54 9.41
CA ASP A 71 2.61 -2.27 9.49
C ASP A 71 1.12 -2.44 9.19
N LEU A 72 0.76 -3.26 8.20
CA LEU A 72 -0.65 -3.58 7.91
C LEU A 72 -1.35 -4.27 9.09
N ASP A 73 -0.63 -5.13 9.82
CA ASP A 73 -1.16 -5.88 10.96
C ASP A 73 -1.21 -5.04 12.26
N THR A 74 -0.37 -4.02 12.40
CA THR A 74 -0.24 -3.23 13.63
C THR A 74 -0.84 -1.82 13.54
N MET A 75 -1.09 -1.29 12.34
CA MET A 75 -1.58 0.08 12.14
C MET A 75 -3.06 0.15 11.76
N SER A 76 -3.69 1.27 12.11
CA SER A 76 -4.97 1.66 11.52
C SER A 76 -4.80 2.06 10.05
N LEU A 77 -5.87 1.96 9.28
CA LEU A 77 -5.90 2.31 7.87
C LEU A 77 -5.47 3.76 7.62
N ASP A 78 -5.94 4.72 8.42
CA ASP A 78 -5.53 6.12 8.28
C ASP A 78 -4.04 6.33 8.54
N ARG A 79 -3.48 5.69 9.58
CA ARG A 79 -2.05 5.76 9.87
C ARG A 79 -1.23 5.16 8.74
N PHE A 80 -1.65 4.02 8.20
CA PHE A 80 -0.99 3.40 7.05
C PHE A 80 -1.03 4.33 5.82
N ARG A 81 -2.19 4.92 5.52
CA ARG A 81 -2.34 5.90 4.42
C ARG A 81 -1.43 7.11 4.60
N GLN A 82 -1.30 7.62 5.83
CA GLN A 82 -0.39 8.72 6.12
C GLN A 82 1.08 8.33 5.95
N ALA A 83 1.49 7.12 6.36
CA ALA A 83 2.88 6.69 6.24
C ALA A 83 3.29 6.38 4.78
N TYR A 84 2.41 5.72 4.02
CA TYR A 84 2.74 5.16 2.71
C TYR A 84 2.17 5.94 1.52
N LEU A 85 0.99 6.56 1.67
CA LEU A 85 0.25 7.16 0.55
C LEU A 85 0.28 8.69 0.53
N SER A 86 0.60 9.34 1.65
CA SER A 86 0.62 10.81 1.77
C SER A 86 1.67 11.50 0.89
N ARG A 87 2.66 10.73 0.40
CA ARG A 87 3.81 11.25 -0.37
C ARG A 87 3.72 11.06 -1.89
N HIS A 88 2.67 10.45 -2.42
CA HIS A 88 2.50 10.22 -3.87
C HIS A 88 1.57 11.26 -4.52
N ALA A 89 1.77 12.54 -4.20
CA ALA A 89 1.24 13.67 -4.97
C ALA A 89 2.43 14.53 -5.42
N ARG A 90 3.06 14.14 -6.52
CA ARG A 90 3.75 15.02 -7.48
C ARG A 90 4.13 14.22 -8.70
#